data_AF-A0A921NSM4-F1
#
_entry.id   AF-A0A921NSM4-F1
#
_cell.length_a   1.000
_cell.length_b   1.000
_cell.length_c   1.000
_cell.angle_alpha   90.00
_cell.angle_beta   90.00
_cell.angle_gamma   90.00
#
_symmetry.space_group_name_H-M   'P 1'
#
loop_
_entity.id
_entity.type
_entity.pdbx_description
1 polymer ?
#
loop_
_entity_poly.entity_id
_entity_poly.type
_entity_poly.pdbx_seq_one_letter_code
_entity_poly.pdbx_strand_id
1 'polypeptide(L)'
;MPADLRAAMAGIRLPPDAAGGHLGELFAAAGAGLLGASLAALLLSMLARHAPRRRRAGGPVTTEARIAALGGLEENARRRALLLLMPHAERAQWATRLYRPGSTPRIHELEEALRGSGGPGRVHDAGTGA
;
A
#
# COMPACT_ATOMS: atom_id res chain seq x y z
N MET A 1 -43.69 -12.45 37.51
CA MET A 1 -42.90 -11.34 38.08
C MET A 1 -41.52 -11.25 37.40
N PRO A 2 -41.37 -10.64 36.21
CA PRO A 2 -40.06 -10.40 35.59
C PRO A 2 -39.67 -8.92 35.42
N ALA A 3 -40.54 -7.97 35.83
CA ALA A 3 -40.28 -6.53 35.68
C ALA A 3 -39.20 -6.02 36.65
N ASP A 4 -39.12 -6.59 37.85
CA ASP A 4 -38.20 -6.13 38.91
C ASP A 4 -36.73 -6.42 38.62
N LEU A 5 -36.42 -7.48 37.87
CA LEU A 5 -35.03 -7.82 37.52
C LEU A 5 -34.45 -6.81 36.52
N ARG A 6 -35.27 -6.33 35.57
CA ARG A 6 -34.88 -5.26 34.63
C ARG A 6 -34.70 -3.92 35.34
N ALA A 7 -35.54 -3.62 36.32
CA ALA A 7 -35.41 -2.42 37.14
C ALA A 7 -34.15 -2.46 38.03
N ALA A 8 -33.82 -3.62 38.61
CA ALA A 8 -32.62 -3.81 39.42
C ALA A 8 -31.32 -3.67 38.61
N MET A 9 -31.31 -4.10 37.33
CA MET A 9 -30.14 -3.93 36.45
C MET A 9 -30.00 -2.50 35.88
N ALA A 10 -31.10 -1.75 35.78
CA ALA A 10 -31.07 -0.34 35.38
C ALA A 10 -30.54 0.59 36.50
N GLY A 11 -30.39 0.07 37.73
CA GLY A 11 -29.95 0.79 38.92
C GLY A 11 -28.43 0.97 39.07
N ILE A 12 -27.60 0.51 38.14
CA ILE A 12 -26.14 0.80 38.13
C ILE A 12 -25.89 2.10 37.35
N ARG A 13 -26.63 3.15 37.68
CA ARG A 13 -26.27 4.52 37.31
C ARG A 13 -25.64 5.12 38.55
N LEU A 14 -24.34 5.44 38.50
CA LEU A 14 -23.70 6.15 39.59
C LEU A 14 -24.45 7.49 39.80
N PRO A 15 -24.73 7.87 41.07
CA PRO A 15 -25.25 9.20 41.37
C PRO A 15 -24.33 10.27 40.78
N PRO A 16 -24.88 11.40 40.27
CA PRO A 16 -24.07 12.46 39.66
C PRO A 16 -23.03 13.06 40.62
N ASP A 17 -23.23 12.88 41.93
CA ASP A 17 -22.36 13.36 43.02
C ASP A 17 -21.27 12.35 43.47
N ALA A 18 -21.12 11.20 42.79
CA ALA A 18 -20.06 10.26 43.11
C ALA A 18 -18.69 10.78 42.61
N ALA A 19 -17.64 10.60 43.41
CA ALA A 19 -16.28 11.11 43.19
C ALA A 19 -15.57 10.65 41.88
N GLY A 20 -16.27 9.94 40.98
CA GLY A 20 -15.81 9.55 39.65
C GLY A 20 -16.77 9.88 38.50
N GLY A 21 -17.89 10.59 38.76
CA GLY A 21 -18.92 10.88 37.75
C GLY A 21 -18.36 11.66 36.55
N HIS A 22 -17.53 12.67 36.81
CA HIS A 22 -16.90 13.47 35.77
C HIS A 22 -15.90 12.67 34.92
N LEU A 23 -15.16 11.73 35.52
CA LEU A 23 -14.26 10.85 34.79
C LEU A 23 -15.04 9.87 33.92
N GLY A 24 -16.16 9.32 34.43
CA GLY A 24 -17.06 8.46 33.67
C GLY A 24 -17.66 9.16 32.45
N GLU A 25 -18.08 10.41 32.58
CA GLU A 25 -18.56 11.24 31.47
C GLU A 25 -17.46 11.52 30.44
N LEU A 26 -16.22 11.79 30.88
CA LEU A 26 -15.07 11.98 30.00
C LEU A 26 -14.78 10.72 29.18
N PHE A 27 -14.78 9.55 29.82
CA PHE A 27 -14.56 8.27 29.14
C PHE A 27 -15.72 7.91 28.22
N ALA A 28 -16.96 8.22 28.58
CA ALA A 28 -18.12 8.01 27.73
C ALA A 28 -18.07 8.91 26.48
N ALA A 29 -17.70 10.19 26.63
CA ALA A 29 -17.52 11.12 25.52
C ALA A 29 -16.36 10.69 24.60
N ALA A 30 -15.22 10.30 25.19
CA ALA A 30 -14.08 9.79 24.44
C ALA A 30 -14.42 8.48 23.70
N GLY A 31 -15.12 7.56 24.36
CA GLY A 31 -15.59 6.31 23.77
C GLY A 31 -16.56 6.54 22.61
N ALA A 32 -17.53 7.43 22.76
CA ALA A 32 -18.47 7.79 21.70
C ALA A 32 -17.75 8.46 20.51
N GLY A 33 -16.77 9.33 20.77
CA GLY A 33 -15.94 9.94 19.74
C GLY A 33 -15.10 8.92 18.97
N LEU A 34 -14.47 7.96 19.67
CA LEU A 34 -13.69 6.90 19.05
C LEU A 34 -14.56 5.98 18.19
N LEU A 35 -15.75 5.63 18.69
CA LEU A 35 -16.69 4.75 17.99
C LEU A 35 -17.21 5.43 16.72
N GLY A 36 -17.55 6.73 16.81
CA GLY A 36 -17.91 7.54 15.65
C GLY A 36 -16.78 7.67 14.63
N ALA A 37 -15.54 7.94 15.08
CA ALA A 37 -14.38 8.04 14.22
C ALA A 37 -14.06 6.71 13.51
N SER A 38 -14.19 5.59 14.21
CA SER A 38 -13.97 4.25 13.65
C SER A 38 -15.01 3.90 12.58
N LEU A 39 -16.28 4.26 12.81
CA LEU A 39 -17.35 4.07 11.83
C LEU A 39 -17.13 4.95 10.58
N ALA A 40 -16.75 6.22 10.78
CA ALA A 40 -16.42 7.12 9.69
C ALA A 40 -15.23 6.61 8.84
N ALA A 41 -14.19 6.11 9.50
CA ALA A 41 -13.03 5.52 8.82
C ALA A 41 -13.41 4.27 8.02
N LEU A 42 -14.30 3.41 8.55
CA LEU A 42 -14.79 2.23 7.85
C LEU A 42 -15.58 2.60 6.59
N LEU A 43 -16.49 3.57 6.71
CA LEU A 43 -17.29 4.08 5.59
C LEU A 43 -16.40 4.73 4.52
N LEU A 44 -15.40 5.52 4.93
CA LEU A 44 -14.45 6.12 4.00
C LEU A 44 -13.59 5.07 3.30
N SER A 45 -13.18 4.01 4.00
CA SER A 45 -12.45 2.89 3.40
C SER A 45 -13.30 2.13 2.38
N MET A 46 -14.57 1.86 2.68
CA MET A 46 -15.49 1.26 1.73
C MET A 46 -15.69 2.15 0.49
N LEU A 47 -15.91 3.45 0.70
CA LEU A 47 -16.08 4.39 -0.40
C LEU A 47 -14.80 4.50 -1.25
N ALA A 48 -13.61 4.51 -0.62
CA ALA A 48 -12.33 4.54 -1.31
C ALA A 48 -12.05 3.26 -2.13
N ARG A 49 -12.56 2.10 -1.69
CA ARG A 49 -12.46 0.84 -2.45
C ARG A 49 -13.33 0.84 -3.71
N HIS A 50 -14.45 1.55 -3.67
CA HIS A 50 -15.38 1.69 -4.80
C HIS A 50 -15.19 2.97 -5.61
N ALA A 51 -14.37 3.90 -5.13
CA ALA A 51 -13.99 5.07 -5.91
C ALA A 51 -13.33 4.57 -7.20
N PRO A 52 -13.85 4.95 -8.39
CA PRO A 52 -13.23 4.60 -9.63
C PRO A 52 -11.82 5.16 -9.58
N ARG A 53 -10.82 4.27 -9.51
CA ARG A 53 -9.42 4.63 -9.78
C ARG A 53 -9.48 5.40 -11.09
N ARG A 54 -9.32 6.73 -11.03
CA ARG A 54 -9.12 7.57 -12.21
C ARG A 54 -7.90 6.98 -12.91
N ARG A 55 -8.15 6.04 -13.81
CA ARG A 55 -7.14 5.51 -14.73
C ARG A 55 -6.79 6.74 -15.55
N ARG A 56 -5.64 7.35 -15.24
CA ARG A 56 -5.03 8.37 -16.10
C ARG A 56 -5.07 7.78 -17.51
N ALA A 57 -5.66 8.52 -18.44
CA ALA A 57 -5.89 8.11 -19.82
C ALA A 57 -4.57 8.00 -20.63
N GLY A 58 -3.58 7.31 -20.10
CA GLY A 58 -2.36 6.91 -20.78
C GLY A 58 -2.39 5.40 -20.94
N GLY A 59 -2.21 4.91 -22.15
CA GLY A 59 -2.12 3.48 -22.45
C GLY A 59 -1.02 2.77 -21.64
N PRO A 60 -0.79 1.47 -21.88
CA PRO A 60 0.26 0.73 -21.18
C PRO A 60 1.61 1.43 -21.39
N VAL A 61 2.16 2.00 -20.31
CA VAL A 61 3.47 2.65 -20.34
C VAL A 61 4.53 1.57 -20.56
N THR A 62 5.09 1.54 -21.78
CA THR A 62 6.11 0.59 -22.21
C THR A 62 7.39 0.74 -21.40
N THR A 63 8.17 -0.33 -21.29
CA THR A 63 9.48 -0.30 -20.62
C THR A 63 10.39 0.77 -21.22
N GLU A 64 10.39 0.92 -22.54
CA GLU A 64 11.14 1.97 -23.25
C GLU A 64 10.71 3.39 -22.85
N ALA A 65 9.40 3.66 -22.78
CA ALA A 65 8.92 4.97 -22.35
C ALA A 65 9.36 5.29 -20.90
N ARG A 66 9.44 4.27 -20.04
CA ARG A 66 9.93 4.45 -18.67
C ARG A 66 11.44 4.66 -18.62
N ILE A 67 12.24 3.96 -19.43
CA ILE A 67 13.69 4.16 -19.52
C ILE A 67 13.98 5.57 -20.04
N ALA A 68 13.29 6.00 -21.10
CA ALA A 68 13.43 7.33 -21.70
C ALA A 68 13.12 8.45 -20.69
N ALA A 69 12.10 8.27 -19.84
CA ALA A 69 11.73 9.24 -18.82
C ALA A 69 12.83 9.48 -17.76
N LEU A 70 13.81 8.57 -17.63
CA LEU A 70 14.92 8.70 -16.66
C LEU A 70 16.12 9.47 -17.22
N GLY A 71 16.12 9.86 -18.50
CA GLY A 71 17.27 10.47 -19.16
C GLY A 71 17.75 11.79 -18.56
N GLY A 72 16.86 12.54 -17.89
CA GLY A 72 17.18 13.83 -17.26
C GLY A 72 17.67 13.73 -15.81
N LEU A 73 17.78 12.53 -15.24
CA LEU A 73 18.23 12.33 -13.87
C LEU A 73 19.76 12.30 -13.77
N GLU A 74 20.29 12.75 -12.64
CA GLU A 74 21.69 12.54 -12.26
C GLU A 74 22.04 11.03 -12.32
N GLU A 75 23.25 10.70 -12.76
CA GLU A 75 23.75 9.33 -12.98
C GLU A 75 23.38 8.35 -11.86
N ASN A 76 23.62 8.72 -10.59
CA ASN A 76 23.31 7.87 -9.43
C ASN A 76 21.81 7.73 -9.18
N ALA A 77 21.02 8.78 -9.45
CA ALA A 77 19.57 8.73 -9.36
C ALA A 77 18.97 7.86 -10.47
N ARG A 78 19.49 7.98 -11.71
CA ARG A 78 19.11 7.14 -12.85
C ARG A 78 19.41 5.66 -12.60
N ARG A 79 20.60 5.35 -12.08
CA ARG A 79 20.99 3.97 -11.73
C ARG A 79 20.03 3.33 -10.72
N ARG A 80 19.70 4.07 -9.65
CA ARG A 80 18.72 3.62 -8.65
C ARG A 80 17.34 3.42 -9.25
N ALA A 81 16.89 4.35 -10.09
CA ALA A 81 15.60 4.25 -10.75
C ALA A 81 15.52 3.02 -11.67
N LEU A 82 16.57 2.73 -12.45
CA LEU A 82 16.63 1.53 -13.30
C LEU A 82 16.55 0.24 -12.48
N LEU A 83 17.25 0.14 -11.35
CA LEU A 83 17.15 -1.01 -10.44
C LEU A 83 15.74 -1.16 -9.85
N LEU A 84 15.06 -0.05 -9.57
CA LEU A 84 13.68 -0.05 -9.07
C LEU A 84 12.66 -0.50 -10.14
N LEU A 85 12.98 -0.33 -11.42
CA LEU A 85 12.16 -0.83 -12.53
C LEU A 85 12.26 -2.35 -12.72
N MET A 86 13.38 -2.96 -12.33
CA MET A 86 13.59 -4.40 -12.52
C MET A 86 12.66 -5.24 -11.64
N PRO A 87 12.21 -6.41 -12.12
CA PRO A 87 11.56 -7.43 -11.30
C PRO A 87 12.39 -7.80 -10.07
N HIS A 88 11.74 -8.16 -8.96
CA HIS A 88 12.43 -8.42 -7.69
C HIS A 88 13.50 -9.53 -7.80
N ALA A 89 13.20 -10.61 -8.53
CA ALA A 89 14.12 -11.72 -8.74
C ALA A 89 15.39 -11.30 -9.49
N GLU A 90 15.26 -10.49 -10.54
CA GLU A 90 16.41 -9.95 -11.29
C GLU A 90 17.21 -8.95 -10.45
N ARG A 91 16.51 -8.08 -9.72
CA ARG A 91 17.15 -7.11 -8.81
C ARG A 91 18.02 -7.79 -7.76
N ALA A 92 17.61 -8.95 -7.24
CA ALA A 92 18.39 -9.72 -6.27
C ALA A 92 19.73 -10.21 -6.86
N GLN A 93 19.77 -10.54 -8.16
CA GLN A 93 21.01 -10.93 -8.85
C GLN A 93 21.97 -9.74 -9.02
N TRP A 94 21.43 -8.53 -9.18
CA TRP A 94 22.23 -7.30 -9.22
C TRP A 94 22.70 -6.84 -7.84
N ALA A 95 21.92 -7.12 -6.78
CA ALA A 95 22.27 -6.78 -5.41
C ALA A 95 23.62 -7.40 -5.00
N THR A 96 23.89 -8.65 -5.36
CA THR A 96 25.17 -9.31 -5.05
C THR A 96 26.37 -8.63 -5.73
N ARG A 97 26.16 -8.01 -6.90
CA ARG A 97 27.18 -7.21 -7.59
C ARG A 97 27.34 -5.81 -7.00
N LEU A 98 26.27 -5.20 -6.50
CA LEU A 98 26.31 -3.83 -5.93
C LEU A 98 27.15 -3.74 -4.65
N TYR A 99 27.28 -4.83 -3.89
CA TYR A 99 28.05 -4.86 -2.65
C TYR A 99 29.52 -5.25 -2.81
N ARG A 100 30.00 -5.52 -4.05
CA ARG A 100 31.44 -5.73 -4.27
C ARG A 100 32.15 -4.37 -4.43
N PRO A 101 33.34 -4.18 -3.82
CA PRO A 101 34.12 -2.97 -4.04
C PRO A 101 34.45 -2.81 -5.53
N GLY A 102 34.11 -1.66 -6.10
CA GLY A 102 34.41 -1.28 -7.49
C GLY A 102 33.44 -1.80 -8.56
N SER A 103 32.41 -2.57 -8.22
CA SER A 103 31.48 -3.14 -9.21
C SER A 103 30.11 -2.46 -9.25
N THR A 104 30.11 -1.14 -9.36
CA THR A 104 28.88 -0.41 -9.63
C THR A 104 28.45 -0.69 -11.08
N PRO A 105 27.26 -1.26 -11.31
CA PRO A 105 26.80 -1.59 -12.65
C PRO A 105 26.65 -0.34 -13.50
N ARG A 106 27.09 -0.42 -14.76
CA ARG A 106 26.99 0.72 -15.69
C ARG A 106 25.55 0.88 -16.11
N ILE A 107 25.12 2.11 -16.39
CA ILE A 107 23.74 2.40 -16.81
C ILE A 107 23.36 1.59 -18.05
N HIS A 108 24.26 1.49 -19.04
CA HIS A 108 24.03 0.71 -20.25
C HIS A 108 23.68 -0.76 -19.95
N GLU A 109 24.42 -1.40 -19.04
CA GLU A 109 24.20 -2.80 -18.65
C GLU A 109 22.82 -3.00 -18.01
N LEU A 110 22.36 -2.02 -17.22
CA LEU A 110 21.04 -2.05 -16.59
C LEU A 110 19.91 -1.84 -17.60
N GLU A 111 20.11 -0.99 -18.60
CA GLU A 111 19.13 -0.78 -19.67
C GLU A 111 19.02 -2.02 -20.56
N GLU A 112 20.13 -2.62 -20.96
CA GLU A 112 20.13 -3.87 -21.72
C GLU A 112 19.43 -5.00 -20.96
N ALA A 113 19.70 -5.13 -19.65
CA ALA A 113 19.02 -6.10 -18.81
C ALA A 113 17.49 -5.87 -18.78
N LEU A 114 17.04 -4.62 -18.66
CA LEU A 114 15.62 -4.25 -18.67
C LEU A 114 14.95 -4.48 -20.03
N ARG A 115 15.67 -4.25 -21.14
CA ARG A 115 15.17 -4.54 -22.50
C ARG A 115 15.10 -6.05 -22.74
N GLY A 116 16.08 -6.80 -22.25
CA GLY A 116 16.14 -8.27 -22.34
C GLY A 116 15.08 -8.98 -21.49
N SER A 117 14.70 -8.42 -20.33
CA SER A 117 13.62 -8.97 -19.50
C SER A 117 12.22 -8.47 -19.90
N GLY A 118 12.14 -7.37 -20.66
CA GLY A 118 10.92 -6.71 -21.09
C GLY A 118 10.37 -7.11 -22.47
N GLY A 119 10.53 -8.37 -22.90
CA GLY A 119 9.94 -8.85 -24.15
C GLY A 119 8.40 -8.78 -24.14
N PRO A 120 7.74 -8.27 -25.21
CA PRO A 120 6.29 -8.22 -25.29
C PRO A 120 5.74 -9.64 -25.43
N GLY A 121 4.84 -10.05 -24.52
CA GLY A 121 4.00 -11.24 -24.70
C GLY A 121 4.76 -12.57 -24.74
N ARG A 122 4.93 -13.22 -23.57
CA ARG A 122 4.90 -14.68 -23.56
C ARG A 122 3.47 -15.11 -23.89
N VAL A 123 3.15 -15.17 -25.19
CA VAL A 123 2.11 -16.07 -25.68
C VAL A 123 2.69 -17.46 -25.49
N HIS A 124 2.21 -18.15 -24.45
CA HIS A 124 2.34 -19.60 -24.35
C HIS A 124 1.54 -20.19 -25.52
N ASP A 125 2.14 -20.31 -26.70
CA ASP A 125 1.68 -21.28 -27.68
C ASP A 125 2.10 -22.65 -27.14
N ALA A 126 1.16 -23.27 -26.42
CA ALA A 126 1.16 -24.69 -26.19
C ALA A 126 0.89 -25.38 -27.53
N GLY A 127 1.96 -25.57 -28.30
CA GLY A 127 1.99 -26.53 -29.40
C GLY A 127 1.92 -27.94 -28.84
N THR A 128 0.70 -28.41 -28.53
CA THR A 128 0.40 -29.83 -28.37
C THR A 128 0.45 -30.46 -29.76
N GLY A 129 1.63 -30.94 -30.14
CA GLY A 129 1.78 -31.91 -31.21
C GLY A 129 1.71 -33.31 -30.61
N ALA A 130 0.60 -34.00 -30.84
CA ALA A 130 0.49 -35.45 -30.89
C ALA A 130 -0.68 -35.80 -31.82
#